data_AF-A0A519K7I2-F1
#
_entry.id   AF-A0A519K7I2-F1
#
_cell.length_a   1.000
_cell.length_b   1.000
_cell.length_c   1.000
_cell.angle_alpha   90.00
_cell.angle_beta   90.00
_cell.angle_gamma   90.00
#
_symmetry.space_group_name_H-M   'P 1'
#
loop_
_entity.id
_entity.type
_entity.pdbx_description
1 polymer ?
#
loop_
_entity_poly.entity_id
_entity_poly.type
_entity_poly.pdbx_seq_one_letter_code
_entity_poly.pdbx_strand_id
1 'polypeptide(L)'
;MTAHPPAQSPERLHGLDALRGGALLLGVVLHASLSFFPQQIWIVGDDSTSVGAAMVFFPIHLFRMTAFFLIAGLFAHMMLSRLGWLGFARDRAVRITGPLLAFWLPVMAGIVTALVWNAHVQGLVVPGATPPPPPTYDWTNIPLTHLWFLYVLTLFCLAALILRAPFAALDRNGSWGRVVDR
;
A
#
# COMPACT_ATOMS: atom_id res chain seq x y z
N MET A 1 -26.51 16.07 -41.09
CA MET A 1 -26.73 15.19 -39.92
C MET A 1 -25.43 14.41 -39.70
N THR A 2 -24.49 14.96 -38.94
CA THR A 2 -23.16 14.38 -38.72
C THR A 2 -23.23 13.43 -37.54
N ALA A 3 -23.13 12.13 -37.81
CA ALA A 3 -23.07 11.11 -36.76
C ALA A 3 -21.77 11.27 -35.98
N HIS A 4 -21.88 11.58 -34.68
CA HIS A 4 -20.76 11.52 -33.75
C HIS A 4 -20.46 10.04 -33.48
N PRO A 5 -19.21 9.56 -33.66
CA PRO A 5 -18.89 8.18 -33.33
C PRO A 5 -19.15 7.95 -31.84
N PRO A 6 -19.73 6.80 -31.43
CA PRO A 6 -19.93 6.51 -30.02
C PRO A 6 -18.57 6.52 -29.32
N ALA A 7 -18.47 7.30 -28.25
CA ALA A 7 -17.30 7.30 -27.39
C ALA A 7 -17.05 5.85 -26.94
N GLN A 8 -15.94 5.26 -27.42
CA GLN A 8 -15.52 3.93 -26.99
C GLN A 8 -15.35 3.99 -25.47
N SER A 9 -16.20 3.25 -24.76
CA SER A 9 -16.06 3.09 -23.32
C SER A 9 -14.68 2.49 -23.06
N PRO A 10 -13.86 3.06 -22.16
CA PRO A 10 -12.55 2.51 -21.88
C PRO A 10 -12.72 1.05 -21.47
N GLU A 11 -12.18 0.13 -22.27
CA GLU A 11 -12.30 -1.31 -22.04
C GLU A 11 -11.78 -1.61 -20.64
N ARG A 12 -12.69 -2.00 -19.74
CA ARG A 12 -12.36 -2.35 -18.37
C ARG A 12 -11.58 -3.65 -18.41
N LEU A 13 -10.37 -3.64 -17.86
CA LEU A 13 -9.54 -4.83 -17.75
C LEU A 13 -10.07 -5.75 -16.65
N HIS A 14 -11.15 -6.47 -16.94
CA HIS A 14 -11.86 -7.35 -16.01
C HIS A 14 -10.94 -8.38 -15.34
N GLY A 15 -9.93 -8.88 -16.05
CA GLY A 15 -8.92 -9.78 -15.50
C GLY A 15 -8.08 -9.15 -14.38
N LEU A 16 -7.74 -7.86 -14.49
CA LEU A 16 -7.00 -7.16 -13.43
C LEU A 16 -7.86 -6.90 -12.20
N ASP A 17 -9.15 -6.62 -12.39
CA ASP A 17 -10.08 -6.46 -11.29
C ASP A 17 -10.32 -7.79 -10.56
N ALA A 18 -10.43 -8.91 -11.28
CA ALA A 18 -10.50 -10.24 -10.69
C ALA A 18 -9.21 -10.61 -9.93
N LEU A 19 -8.04 -10.33 -10.51
CA LEU A 19 -6.75 -10.55 -9.85
C LEU A 19 -6.63 -9.75 -8.54
N ARG A 20 -7.05 -8.47 -8.56
CA ARG A 20 -7.10 -7.63 -7.36
C ARG A 20 -8.05 -8.19 -6.31
N GLY A 21 -9.26 -8.59 -6.71
CA GLY A 21 -10.24 -9.19 -5.81
C GLY A 21 -9.71 -10.45 -5.15
N GLY A 22 -9.11 -11.36 -5.94
CA GLY A 22 -8.47 -12.57 -5.42
C GLY A 22 -7.31 -12.26 -4.47
N ALA A 23 -6.45 -11.31 -4.84
CA ALA A 23 -5.35 -10.84 -4.00
C ALA A 23 -5.84 -10.24 -2.66
N LEU A 24 -6.97 -9.52 -2.65
CA LEU A 24 -7.59 -9.00 -1.42
C LEU A 24 -8.14 -10.13 -0.54
N LEU A 25 -8.81 -11.13 -1.12
CA LEU A 25 -9.34 -12.29 -0.39
C LEU A 25 -8.22 -13.13 0.24
N LEU A 26 -7.12 -13.34 -0.48
CA LEU A 26 -5.91 -13.98 0.05
C LEU A 26 -5.32 -13.21 1.25
N GLY A 27 -5.59 -11.91 1.36
CA GLY A 27 -5.27 -11.11 2.55
C GLY A 27 -5.93 -11.64 3.82
N VAL A 28 -7.18 -12.10 3.75
CA VAL A 28 -7.91 -12.66 4.89
C VAL A 28 -7.25 -13.95 5.37
N VAL A 29 -6.94 -14.85 4.44
CA VAL A 29 -6.22 -16.11 4.74
C VAL A 29 -4.86 -15.82 5.37
N LEU A 30 -4.14 -14.84 4.82
CA LEU A 30 -2.86 -14.41 5.35
C LEU A 30 -2.99 -13.92 6.81
N HIS A 31 -3.94 -13.03 7.11
CA HIS A 31 -4.12 -12.52 8.47
C HIS A 31 -4.59 -13.60 9.44
N ALA A 32 -5.43 -14.54 9.02
CA ALA A 32 -5.84 -15.67 9.84
C ALA A 32 -4.66 -16.59 10.19
N SER A 33 -3.75 -16.83 9.24
CA SER A 33 -2.59 -17.71 9.46
C SER A 33 -1.60 -17.18 10.51
N LEU A 34 -1.53 -15.85 10.71
CA LEU A 34 -0.58 -15.23 11.63
C LEU A 34 -0.75 -15.66 13.08
N SER A 35 -1.98 -15.97 13.51
CA SER A 35 -2.26 -16.40 14.89
C SER A 35 -1.67 -17.77 15.23
N PHE A 36 -1.40 -18.59 14.20
CA PHE A 36 -0.89 -19.96 14.37
C PHE A 36 0.63 -20.05 14.22
N PHE A 37 1.36 -18.92 14.17
CA PHE A 37 2.81 -18.96 14.02
C PHE A 37 3.48 -19.51 15.28
N PRO A 38 4.55 -20.33 15.15
CA PRO A 38 5.30 -20.85 16.30
C PRO A 38 5.87 -19.76 17.21
N GLN A 39 6.22 -18.62 16.63
CA GLN A 39 6.61 -17.42 17.36
C GLN A 39 5.46 -16.42 17.32
N GLN A 40 5.05 -15.91 18.49
CA GLN A 40 4.00 -14.90 18.57
C GLN A 40 4.49 -13.58 17.99
N ILE A 41 4.12 -13.34 16.73
CA ILE A 41 4.42 -12.11 15.97
C ILE A 41 3.17 -11.24 15.76
N TRP A 42 2.00 -11.75 16.14
CA TRP A 42 0.71 -11.11 15.94
C TRP A 42 0.04 -10.77 17.28
N ILE A 43 -0.91 -9.83 17.21
CA ILE A 43 -1.66 -9.33 18.38
C ILE A 43 -2.38 -10.47 19.10
N VAL A 44 -2.82 -11.48 18.35
CA VAL A 44 -3.50 -12.67 18.87
C VAL A 44 -2.66 -13.88 18.49
N GLY A 45 -2.30 -14.70 19.49
CA GLY A 45 -1.67 -16.01 19.31
C GLY A 45 -2.62 -17.12 19.76
N ASP A 46 -2.52 -18.27 19.11
CA ASP A 46 -3.20 -19.51 19.49
C ASP A 46 -2.17 -20.48 20.10
N ASP A 47 -2.61 -21.30 21.06
CA ASP A 47 -1.77 -22.34 21.66
C ASP A 47 -1.42 -23.46 20.63
N SER A 48 -2.27 -23.63 19.62
CA SER A 48 -2.13 -24.61 18.55
C SER A 48 -1.29 -24.07 17.38
N THR A 49 0.02 -23.95 17.57
CA THR A 49 0.92 -23.42 16.54
C THR A 49 1.19 -24.42 15.39
N SER A 50 1.44 -23.91 14.18
CA SER A 50 1.68 -24.70 12.97
C SER A 50 2.70 -24.06 12.03
N VAL A 51 3.80 -24.78 11.74
CA VAL A 51 4.75 -24.39 10.69
C VAL A 51 4.09 -24.36 9.31
N GLY A 52 3.07 -25.19 9.09
CA GLY A 52 2.29 -25.19 7.85
C GLY A 52 1.58 -23.85 7.61
N ALA A 53 1.11 -23.18 8.66
CA ALA A 53 0.51 -21.85 8.54
C ALA A 53 1.52 -20.82 8.01
N ALA A 54 2.77 -20.88 8.48
CA ALA A 54 3.85 -20.03 7.95
C ALA A 54 4.19 -20.38 6.49
N MET A 55 4.20 -21.66 6.12
CA MET A 55 4.42 -22.10 4.74
C MET A 55 3.33 -21.61 3.77
N VAL A 56 2.09 -21.44 4.23
CA VAL A 56 1.00 -20.84 3.44
C VAL A 56 1.12 -19.31 3.40
N PHE A 57 1.52 -18.70 4.51
CA PHE A 57 1.65 -17.25 4.64
C PHE A 57 2.64 -16.66 3.62
N PHE A 58 3.88 -17.16 3.55
CA PHE A 58 4.94 -16.50 2.79
C PHE A 58 4.68 -16.43 1.27
N PRO A 59 4.26 -17.51 0.59
CA PRO A 59 3.94 -17.45 -0.84
C PRO A 59 2.79 -16.49 -1.13
N ILE A 60 1.73 -16.53 -0.31
CA ILE A 60 0.60 -15.61 -0.44
C ILE A 60 1.07 -14.17 -0.26
N HIS A 61 1.88 -13.91 0.76
CA HIS A 61 2.42 -12.59 1.04
C HIS A 61 3.21 -12.08 -0.17
N LEU A 62 4.20 -12.84 -0.62
CA LEU A 62 5.08 -12.45 -1.72
C LEU A 62 4.29 -12.20 -3.01
N PHE A 63 3.44 -13.16 -3.41
CA PHE A 63 2.62 -13.05 -4.60
C PHE A 63 1.70 -11.82 -4.54
N ARG A 64 0.96 -11.66 -3.44
CA ARG A 64 0.01 -10.55 -3.30
C ARG A 64 0.71 -9.19 -3.34
N MET A 65 1.82 -9.02 -2.61
CA MET A 65 2.55 -7.75 -2.60
C MET A 65 3.09 -7.41 -3.99
N THR A 66 3.76 -8.35 -4.64
CA THR A 66 4.30 -8.15 -6.00
C THR A 66 3.19 -7.84 -7.01
N ALA A 67 2.08 -8.58 -6.98
CA ALA A 67 0.93 -8.34 -7.86
C ALA A 67 0.37 -6.93 -7.69
N PHE A 68 0.12 -6.48 -6.45
CA PHE A 68 -0.40 -5.12 -6.23
C PHE A 68 0.56 -4.03 -6.68
N PHE A 69 1.87 -4.17 -6.44
CA PHE A 69 2.85 -3.18 -6.91
C PHE A 69 2.97 -3.15 -8.43
N LEU A 70 2.97 -4.30 -9.11
CA LEU A 70 3.00 -4.37 -10.57
C LEU A 70 1.75 -3.71 -11.18
N ILE A 71 0.57 -4.03 -10.64
CA ILE A 71 -0.69 -3.44 -11.09
C ILE A 71 -0.68 -1.92 -10.84
N ALA A 72 -0.24 -1.46 -9.66
CA ALA A 72 -0.14 -0.05 -9.35
C ALA A 72 0.81 0.69 -10.31
N GLY A 73 1.96 0.09 -10.65
CA GLY A 73 2.90 0.62 -11.63
C GLY A 73 2.30 0.74 -13.04
N LEU A 74 1.58 -0.29 -13.49
CA LEU A 74 0.88 -0.27 -14.78
C LEU A 74 -0.13 0.89 -14.86
N PHE A 75 -0.98 1.03 -13.84
CA PHE A 75 -1.93 2.15 -13.77
C PHE A 75 -1.25 3.50 -13.59
N ALA A 76 -0.10 3.55 -12.92
CA ALA A 76 0.68 4.77 -12.78
C ALA A 76 1.19 5.25 -14.15
N HIS A 77 1.76 4.35 -14.94
CA HIS A 77 2.23 4.66 -16.30
C HIS A 77 1.11 5.15 -17.20
N MET A 78 -0.03 4.44 -17.25
CA MET A 78 -1.20 4.83 -18.05
C MET A 78 -1.80 6.18 -17.61
N MET A 79 -1.79 6.48 -16.32
CA MET A 79 -2.33 7.74 -15.81
C MET A 79 -1.39 8.91 -16.14
N LEU A 80 -0.08 8.68 -16.07
CA LEU A 80 0.92 9.70 -16.31
C LEU A 80 0.95 10.17 -17.77
N SER A 81 0.68 9.27 -18.73
CA SER A 81 0.51 9.65 -20.15
C SER A 81 -0.78 10.44 -20.41
N ARG A 82 -1.84 10.20 -19.62
CA ARG A 82 -3.14 10.87 -19.78
C ARG A 82 -3.23 12.23 -19.09
N LEU A 83 -2.72 12.36 -17.86
CA LEU A 83 -2.88 13.56 -17.03
C LEU A 83 -1.66 14.50 -17.07
N GLY A 84 -0.54 14.05 -17.65
CA GLY A 84 0.74 14.75 -17.56
C GLY A 84 1.31 14.76 -16.13
N TRP A 85 2.47 15.39 -15.96
CA TRP A 85 3.22 15.33 -14.69
C TRP A 85 2.46 15.95 -13.51
N LEU A 86 2.04 17.22 -13.62
CA LEU A 86 1.34 17.93 -12.54
C LEU A 86 -0.01 17.27 -12.19
N GLY A 87 -0.76 16.83 -13.20
CA GLY A 87 -2.04 16.14 -13.00
C GLY A 87 -1.86 14.80 -12.28
N PHE A 88 -0.85 14.02 -12.66
CA PHE A 88 -0.49 12.79 -11.96
C PHE A 88 -0.09 13.02 -10.50
N ALA A 89 0.77 14.01 -10.24
CA ALA A 89 1.23 14.30 -8.88
C ALA A 89 0.05 14.67 -7.95
N ARG A 90 -0.87 15.52 -8.44
CA ARG A 90 -2.08 15.88 -7.69
C ARG A 90 -3.02 14.70 -7.46
N ASP A 91 -3.26 13.86 -8.47
CA ASP A 91 -4.11 12.68 -8.35
C ASP A 91 -3.56 11.71 -7.29
N ARG A 92 -2.25 11.43 -7.33
CA ARG A 92 -1.60 10.53 -6.35
C ARG A 92 -1.58 11.12 -4.95
N ALA A 93 -1.35 12.42 -4.81
CA ALA A 93 -1.43 13.10 -3.52
C ALA A 93 -2.82 12.95 -2.89
N VAL A 94 -3.90 13.13 -3.66
CA VAL A 94 -5.28 13.03 -3.14
C VAL A 94 -5.72 11.59 -2.90
N ARG A 95 -5.29 10.62 -3.72
CA ARG A 95 -5.79 9.24 -3.67
C ARG A 95 -4.92 8.27 -2.87
N ILE A 96 -3.66 8.60 -2.62
CA ILE A 96 -2.71 7.72 -1.92
C ILE A 96 -2.20 8.41 -0.66
N THR A 97 -1.53 9.56 -0.81
CA THR A 97 -0.93 10.28 0.32
C THR A 97 -1.98 10.88 1.26
N GLY A 98 -3.08 11.39 0.71
CA GLY A 98 -4.20 11.94 1.47
C GLY A 98 -4.80 10.90 2.42
N PRO A 99 -5.24 9.73 1.93
CA PRO A 99 -5.71 8.64 2.79
C PRO A 99 -4.65 8.17 3.79
N LEU A 100 -3.39 8.05 3.38
CA LEU A 100 -2.29 7.69 4.29
C LEU A 100 -2.25 8.64 5.50
N LEU A 101 -2.26 9.95 5.27
CA LEU A 101 -2.18 10.95 6.35
C LEU A 101 -3.49 11.02 7.16
N ALA A 102 -4.64 11.00 6.49
CA ALA A 102 -5.94 11.11 7.14
C ALA A 102 -6.26 9.92 8.04
N PHE A 103 -5.92 8.71 7.60
CA PHE A 103 -6.20 7.48 8.35
C PHE A 103 -5.07 7.04 9.27
N TRP A 104 -3.91 7.73 9.28
CA TRP A 104 -2.80 7.36 10.16
C TRP A 104 -3.20 7.35 11.63
N LEU A 105 -3.74 8.47 12.15
CA LEU A 105 -4.17 8.59 13.54
C LEU A 105 -5.28 7.58 13.90
N PRO A 106 -6.41 7.48 13.16
CA PRO A 106 -7.46 6.51 13.47
C PRO A 106 -6.99 5.06 13.48
N VAL A 107 -6.16 4.67 12.51
CA VAL A 107 -5.67 3.28 12.41
C VAL A 107 -4.71 2.96 13.55
N MET A 108 -3.79 3.88 13.89
CA MET A 108 -2.90 3.69 15.03
C MET A 108 -3.68 3.60 16.34
N ALA A 109 -4.66 4.48 16.55
CA ALA A 109 -5.51 4.44 17.73
C ALA A 109 -6.26 3.09 17.85
N GLY A 110 -6.80 2.58 16.75
CA GLY A 110 -7.46 1.27 16.70
C GLY A 110 -6.54 0.11 17.04
N ILE A 111 -5.32 0.09 16.49
CA ILE A 111 -4.33 -0.96 16.77
C ILE A 111 -3.87 -0.92 18.23
N VAL A 112 -3.55 0.27 18.75
CA VAL A 112 -3.17 0.43 20.17
C VAL A 112 -4.30 -0.02 21.08
N THR A 113 -5.55 0.33 20.76
CA THR A 113 -6.72 -0.13 21.51
C THR A 113 -6.83 -1.66 21.51
N ALA A 114 -6.66 -2.30 20.35
CA ALA A 114 -6.70 -3.76 20.23
C ALA A 114 -5.56 -4.45 21.02
N LEU A 115 -4.36 -3.87 21.01
CA LEU A 115 -3.20 -4.34 21.78
C LEU A 115 -3.46 -4.24 23.30
N VAL A 116 -3.93 -3.08 23.76
CA VAL A 116 -4.25 -2.86 25.19
C VAL A 116 -5.37 -3.80 25.64
N TRP A 117 -6.40 -3.98 24.80
CA TRP A 117 -7.48 -4.92 25.08
C TRP A 117 -6.97 -6.36 25.18
N ASN A 118 -6.15 -6.82 24.23
CA ASN A 118 -5.57 -8.15 24.29
C ASN A 118 -4.71 -8.34 25.56
N ALA A 119 -3.87 -7.36 25.89
CA ALA A 119 -3.05 -7.40 27.10
C ALA A 119 -3.90 -7.44 28.39
N HIS A 120 -5.04 -6.75 28.41
CA HIS A 120 -5.99 -6.85 29.51
C HIS A 120 -6.62 -8.24 29.63
N VAL A 121 -7.07 -8.84 28.52
CA VAL A 121 -7.63 -10.21 28.49
C VAL A 121 -6.61 -11.25 28.94
N GLN A 122 -5.33 -11.05 28.61
CA GLN A 122 -4.21 -11.91 29.03
C GLN A 122 -3.75 -11.65 30.48
N GLY A 123 -4.38 -10.74 31.22
CA GLY A 123 -4.02 -10.40 32.60
C GLY A 123 -2.72 -9.60 32.75
N LEU A 124 -2.13 -9.11 31.65
CA LEU A 124 -0.91 -8.30 31.64
C LEU A 124 -1.15 -6.85 32.07
N VAL A 125 -2.40 -6.37 31.97
CA VAL A 125 -2.83 -5.04 32.40
C VAL A 125 -3.96 -5.18 33.42
N VAL A 126 -3.62 -5.03 34.70
CA VAL A 126 -4.56 -5.04 35.84
C VAL A 126 -4.86 -3.63 36.34
N PRO A 127 -6.07 -3.37 36.89
CA PRO A 127 -6.38 -2.07 37.51
C PRO A 127 -5.34 -1.72 38.58
N GLY A 128 -4.63 -0.59 38.40
CA GLY A 128 -3.55 -0.15 39.29
C GLY A 128 -2.13 -0.50 38.83
N ALA A 129 -1.96 -1.27 37.74
CA ALA A 129 -0.65 -1.44 37.11
C ALA A 129 -0.16 -0.11 36.52
N THR A 130 1.15 0.15 36.61
CA THR A 130 1.77 1.25 35.90
C THR A 130 1.56 1.05 34.40
N PRO A 131 1.06 2.06 33.65
CA PRO A 131 0.89 1.92 32.22
C PRO A 131 2.26 1.61 31.57
N PRO A 132 2.31 0.72 30.55
CA PRO A 132 3.54 0.45 29.85
C PRO A 132 4.12 1.75 29.31
N PRO A 133 5.47 1.91 29.29
CA PRO A 133 6.09 3.11 28.78
C PRO A 133 5.63 3.34 27.33
N PRO A 134 5.35 4.60 26.96
CA PRO A 134 4.93 4.89 25.59
C PRO A 134 6.02 4.43 24.62
N PRO A 135 5.66 3.79 23.50
CA PRO A 135 6.63 3.43 22.47
C PRO A 135 7.41 4.68 22.03
N THR A 136 8.73 4.54 21.94
CA THR A 136 9.61 5.59 21.43
C THR A 136 9.53 5.60 19.92
N TYR A 137 9.07 6.71 19.36
CA TYR A 137 9.02 6.92 17.93
C TYR A 137 10.14 7.86 17.52
N ASP A 138 10.92 7.41 16.54
CA ASP A 138 11.92 8.23 15.86
C ASP A 138 11.60 8.23 14.36
N TRP A 139 12.26 9.10 13.59
CA TRP A 139 12.15 9.18 12.14
C TRP A 139 12.46 7.84 11.44
N THR A 140 13.18 6.96 12.13
CA THR A 140 13.51 5.60 11.69
C THR A 140 12.46 4.53 12.08
N ASN A 141 11.55 4.84 13.01
CA ASN A 141 10.59 3.88 13.56
C ASN A 141 9.18 4.47 13.67
N ILE A 142 8.65 4.94 12.53
CA ILE A 142 7.27 5.39 12.43
C ILE A 142 6.36 4.16 12.23
N PRO A 143 5.40 3.90 13.14
CA PRO A 143 4.51 2.74 13.01
C PRO A 143 3.54 2.97 11.85
N LEU A 144 3.85 2.37 10.71
CA LEU A 144 2.95 2.37 9.56
C LEU A 144 1.97 1.20 9.62
N THR A 145 2.39 0.06 10.19
CA THR A 145 1.62 -1.18 10.32
C THR A 145 0.81 -1.50 9.05
N HIS A 146 -0.51 -1.33 9.05
CA HIS A 146 -1.41 -1.61 7.93
C HIS A 146 -1.29 -0.60 6.77
N LEU A 147 -0.81 0.61 7.03
CA LEU A 147 -0.69 1.70 6.06
C LEU A 147 0.63 1.69 5.28
N TRP A 148 1.53 0.76 5.60
CA TRP A 148 2.85 0.63 4.99
C TRP A 148 2.78 0.59 3.45
N PHE A 149 1.77 -0.06 2.89
CA PHE A 149 1.59 -0.19 1.45
C PHE A 149 1.38 1.18 0.76
N LEU A 150 0.56 2.06 1.35
CA LEU A 150 0.32 3.41 0.82
C LEU A 150 1.55 4.30 0.94
N TYR A 151 2.32 4.12 2.01
CA TYR A 151 3.60 4.79 2.20
C TYR A 151 4.59 4.40 1.10
N VAL A 152 4.79 3.10 0.84
CA VAL A 152 5.69 2.62 -0.21
C VAL A 152 5.21 3.07 -1.60
N LEU A 153 3.90 3.05 -1.87
CA LEU A 153 3.35 3.59 -3.12
C LEU A 153 3.64 5.09 -3.28
N THR A 154 3.55 5.86 -2.19
CA THR A 154 3.92 7.28 -2.20
C THR A 154 5.39 7.45 -2.58
N LEU A 155 6.29 6.67 -1.96
CA LEU A 155 7.72 6.69 -2.29
C LEU A 155 8.00 6.33 -3.76
N PHE A 156 7.37 5.28 -4.29
CA PHE A 156 7.52 4.92 -5.70
C PHE A 156 6.95 5.98 -6.65
N CYS A 157 5.83 6.62 -6.30
CA CYS A 157 5.32 7.74 -7.08
C CYS A 157 6.30 8.91 -7.07
N LEU A 158 6.85 9.28 -5.92
CA LEU A 158 7.85 10.35 -5.80
C LEU A 158 9.11 10.02 -6.59
N ALA A 159 9.63 8.80 -6.46
CA ALA A 159 10.79 8.34 -7.22
C ALA A 159 10.54 8.43 -8.73
N ALA A 160 9.37 7.98 -9.21
CA ALA A 160 9.00 8.08 -10.62
C ALA A 160 8.94 9.55 -11.11
N LEU A 161 8.43 10.46 -10.28
CA LEU A 161 8.38 11.89 -10.61
C LEU A 161 9.78 12.52 -10.64
N ILE A 162 10.63 12.19 -9.67
CA ILE A 162 12.01 12.67 -9.59
C ILE A 162 12.82 12.17 -10.78
N LEU A 163 12.73 10.87 -11.11
CA LEU A 163 13.43 10.28 -12.25
C LEU A 163 12.98 10.89 -13.57
N ARG A 164 11.70 11.28 -13.69
CA ARG A 164 11.15 11.90 -14.89
C ARG A 164 11.43 13.41 -14.98
N ALA A 165 11.69 14.07 -13.86
CA ALA A 165 11.93 15.51 -13.80
C ALA A 165 13.01 16.03 -14.78
N PRO A 166 14.20 15.42 -14.89
CA PRO A 166 15.19 15.87 -15.85
C PRO A 166 14.72 15.71 -17.29
N PHE A 167 14.07 14.60 -17.65
CA PHE A 167 13.56 14.39 -19.01
C PHE A 167 12.49 15.41 -19.39
N ALA A 168 11.55 15.69 -18.48
CA ALA A 168 10.53 16.71 -18.72
C ALA A 168 11.13 18.14 -18.80
N ALA A 169 12.20 18.42 -18.06
CA ALA A 169 12.92 19.69 -18.18
C ALA A 169 13.70 19.79 -19.51
N LEU A 170 14.30 18.70 -19.98
CA LEU A 170 14.99 18.63 -21.28
C LEU A 170 14.03 18.77 -22.47
N ASP A 171 12.84 18.20 -22.37
CA ASP A 171 11.81 18.23 -23.42
C ASP A 171 11.19 19.63 -23.55
N ARG A 172 11.00 20.32 -22.42
CA ARG A 172 10.54 21.71 -22.36
C ARG A 172 11.53 22.71 -22.99
N ASN A 173 12.81 22.33 -23.07
CA ASN A 173 13.87 23.09 -23.74
C ASN A 173 14.06 22.73 -25.23
N GLY A 174 13.19 21.89 -25.82
CA GLY A 174 13.26 21.53 -27.24
C GLY A 174 14.58 20.84 -27.64
N SER A 175 15.26 20.19 -26.67
CA SER A 175 16.57 19.59 -26.91
C SER A 175 16.48 18.21 -27.56
N TRP A 176 15.47 17.43 -27.23
CA TRP A 176 15.30 16.05 -27.72
C TRP A 176 14.88 15.98 -29.19
N GLY A 177 14.07 16.93 -29.67
CA GLY A 177 13.71 17.02 -31.09
C GLY A 177 14.92 17.27 -32.02
N ARG A 178 16.04 17.81 -31.50
CA ARG A 178 17.26 18.04 -32.29
C ARG A 178 18.26 16.88 -32.26
N VAL A 179 18.10 15.93 -31.36
CA VAL A 179 19.01 14.78 -31.22
C VAL A 179 18.52 13.57 -32.02
N VAL A 180 17.20 13.45 -32.22
CA VAL A 180 16.61 12.36 -33.02
C VAL A 180 16.62 12.67 -34.53
N ASP A 181 16.77 13.93 -34.91
CA ASP A 181 16.75 14.41 -36.31
C ASP A 181 18.16 14.61 -36.91
N ARG A 182 19.18 13.88 -36.40
CA ARG A 182 20.54 13.87 -36.95
C ARG A 182 21.01 12.48 -37.32
#